data_AF-A0A7S2XYK0-F1
#
_entry.id   AF-A0A7S2XYK0-F1
#
_cell.length_a   1.000
_cell.length_b   1.000
_cell.length_c   1.000
_cell.angle_alpha   90.00
_cell.angle_beta   90.00
_cell.angle_gamma   90.00
#
_symmetry.space_group_name_H-M   'P 1'
#
loop_
_entity.id
_entity.type
_entity.pdbx_description
1 polymer ?
#
loop_
_entity_poly.entity_id
_entity_poly.type
_entity_poly.pdbx_seq_one_letter_code
_entity_poly.pdbx_strand_id
1 'polypeptide(L)'
;GGNAIPTPGESTTSSKFSCNLFAKPVDPVFLQYLPKVGRVLKNGTWIALDYGSIVRGDLVKVKSGDIVPVDMRIIECTRDMQVEGFLINGNPDSRQCSVEATHEDVFESCNMV
;
A
#
# COMPACT_ATOMS: atom_id res chain seq x y z
N GLY A 1 22.48 -43.97 -36.62
CA GLY A 1 23.12 -43.09 -35.63
C GLY A 1 23.26 -41.74 -36.27
N GLY A 2 22.67 -40.66 -35.75
CA GLY A 2 22.93 -40.05 -34.44
C GLY A 2 24.14 -39.11 -34.61
N ASN A 3 24.10 -37.79 -34.34
CA ASN A 3 23.24 -36.96 -33.50
C ASN A 3 23.14 -35.55 -34.12
N ALA A 4 21.95 -34.95 -34.11
CA ALA A 4 21.80 -33.50 -34.29
C ALA A 4 21.95 -32.83 -32.93
N ILE A 5 22.80 -31.80 -32.87
CA ILE A 5 23.03 -30.96 -31.69
C ILE A 5 21.84 -30.00 -31.54
N PRO A 6 21.10 -29.99 -30.41
CA PRO A 6 20.05 -29.00 -30.21
C PRO A 6 20.65 -27.66 -29.76
N THR A 7 20.31 -26.58 -30.45
CA THR A 7 20.57 -25.18 -30.05
C THR A 7 19.76 -24.83 -28.79
N PRO A 8 20.29 -24.02 -27.85
CA PRO A 8 19.55 -23.63 -26.66
C PRO A 8 18.50 -22.59 -27.04
N GLY A 9 17.25 -23.03 -27.22
CA GLY A 9 16.10 -22.15 -27.20
C GLY A 9 15.84 -21.69 -25.77
N GLU A 10 15.75 -20.38 -25.58
CA GLU A 10 15.31 -19.73 -24.34
C GLU A 10 13.97 -20.31 -23.89
N SER A 11 13.98 -21.21 -22.90
CA SER A 11 12.79 -21.53 -22.14
C SER A 11 12.64 -20.50 -21.04
N THR A 12 12.07 -19.34 -21.39
CA THR A 12 11.55 -18.37 -20.41
C THR A 12 10.33 -19.00 -19.77
N THR A 13 10.53 -19.93 -18.85
CA THR A 13 9.48 -20.46 -17.99
C THR A 13 9.13 -19.35 -17.01
N SER A 14 8.28 -18.42 -17.45
CA SER A 14 7.55 -17.53 -16.56
C SER A 14 6.60 -18.40 -15.75
N SER A 15 7.08 -18.95 -14.64
CA SER A 15 6.27 -19.59 -13.63
C SER A 15 5.31 -18.53 -13.08
N LYS A 16 4.12 -18.43 -13.67
CA LYS A 16 3.01 -17.64 -13.12
C LYS A 16 2.58 -18.34 -11.84
N PHE A 17 3.08 -17.86 -10.70
CA PHE A 17 2.53 -18.20 -9.40
C PHE A 17 1.16 -17.51 -9.26
N SER A 18 0.12 -18.19 -9.73
CA SER A 18 -1.27 -17.85 -9.40
C SER A 18 -1.58 -18.52 -8.05
N CYS A 19 -1.41 -17.76 -6.97
CA CYS A 19 -1.94 -18.14 -5.67
C CYS A 19 -3.47 -17.99 -5.70
N ASN A 20 -4.18 -19.02 -6.18
CA ASN A 20 -5.63 -19.14 -6.06
C ASN A 20 -6.03 -19.81 -4.74
N LEU A 21 -5.35 -19.47 -3.64
CA LEU A 21 -5.69 -20.01 -2.33
C LEU A 21 -6.82 -19.16 -1.73
N PHE A 22 -8.05 -19.50 -2.08
CA PHE A 22 -9.30 -19.15 -1.40
C PHE A 22 -9.32 -17.76 -0.75
N ALA A 23 -9.41 -16.70 -1.58
CA ALA A 23 -9.76 -15.38 -1.07
C ALA A 23 -11.16 -15.48 -0.46
N LYS A 24 -11.25 -15.47 0.88
CA LYS A 24 -12.53 -15.31 1.56
C LYS A 24 -13.18 -14.02 1.05
N PRO A 25 -14.50 -14.00 0.80
CA PRO A 25 -15.17 -12.78 0.40
C PRO A 25 -14.94 -11.72 1.47
N VAL A 26 -14.33 -10.61 1.06
CA VAL A 26 -14.18 -9.41 1.89
C VAL A 26 -15.57 -8.82 2.08
N ASP A 27 -15.88 -8.34 3.28
CA ASP A 27 -17.17 -7.67 3.52
C ASP A 27 -17.30 -6.49 2.52
N PRO A 28 -18.42 -6.37 1.79
CA PRO A 28 -18.66 -5.30 0.83
C PRO A 28 -18.42 -3.90 1.41
N VAL A 29 -18.61 -3.72 2.71
CA VAL A 29 -18.36 -2.47 3.42
C VAL A 29 -16.89 -2.06 3.38
N PHE A 30 -15.92 -2.98 3.33
CA PHE A 30 -14.50 -2.60 3.20
C PHE A 30 -14.16 -2.15 1.78
N LEU A 31 -14.83 -2.70 0.77
CA LEU A 31 -14.52 -2.40 -0.63
C LEU A 31 -14.80 -0.93 -1.00
N GLN A 32 -15.76 -0.29 -0.32
CA GLN A 32 -16.07 1.14 -0.50
C GLN A 32 -15.01 2.07 0.13
N TYR A 33 -14.17 1.57 1.03
CA TYR A 33 -13.06 2.32 1.61
C TYR A 33 -11.70 1.97 0.99
N LEU A 34 -11.65 1.13 -0.05
CA LEU A 34 -10.41 0.90 -0.78
C LEU A 34 -10.18 2.05 -1.77
N PRO A 35 -9.07 2.80 -1.66
CA PRO A 35 -8.75 3.78 -2.68
C PRO A 35 -8.45 3.06 -3.99
N LYS A 36 -8.88 3.65 -5.10
CA LYS A 36 -8.60 3.10 -6.43
C LYS A 36 -7.14 3.30 -6.84
N VAL A 37 -6.60 4.47 -6.48
CA VAL A 37 -5.25 4.90 -6.86
C VAL A 37 -4.52 5.54 -5.68
N GLY A 38 -3.20 5.37 -5.64
CA GLY A 38 -2.31 6.10 -4.75
C GLY A 38 -1.22 6.85 -5.54
N ARG A 39 -0.66 7.91 -4.95
CA ARG A 39 0.42 8.69 -5.55
C ARG A 39 1.74 8.32 -4.92
N VAL A 40 2.68 7.82 -5.74
CA VAL A 40 3.99 7.36 -5.28
C VAL A 40 5.11 8.11 -5.98
N LEU A 41 6.24 8.29 -5.30
CA LEU A 41 7.46 8.82 -5.90
C LEU A 41 8.28 7.67 -6.49
N LYS A 42 8.49 7.70 -7.81
CA LYS A 42 9.36 6.75 -8.53
C LYS A 42 10.28 7.52 -9.45
N ASN A 43 11.58 7.22 -9.41
CA ASN A 43 12.58 7.87 -10.25
C ASN A 43 12.49 9.42 -10.22
N GLY A 44 12.27 9.99 -9.02
CA GLY A 44 12.15 11.43 -8.83
C GLY A 44 10.82 12.05 -9.29
N THR A 45 9.87 11.27 -9.79
CA THR A 45 8.58 11.77 -10.30
C THR A 45 7.40 11.17 -9.53
N TRP A 46 6.42 12.00 -9.21
CA TRP A 46 5.16 11.55 -8.61
C TRP A 46 4.26 10.95 -9.69
N ILE A 47 3.91 9.68 -9.54
CA ILE A 47 3.03 8.95 -10.45
C ILE A 47 1.83 8.40 -9.70
N ALA A 48 0.70 8.24 -10.40
CA ALA A 48 -0.46 7.53 -9.87
C ALA A 48 -0.34 6.04 -10.22
N LEU A 49 -0.53 5.17 -9.23
CA LEU A 49 -0.59 3.73 -9.40
C LEU A 49 -1.91 3.21 -8.84
N ASP A 50 -2.39 2.09 -9.39
CA ASP A 50 -3.45 1.33 -8.75
C ASP A 50 -2.99 0.91 -7.35
N TYR A 51 -3.92 0.95 -6.38
CA TYR A 51 -3.65 0.59 -4.98
C TYR A 51 -2.87 -0.73 -4.84
N GLY A 52 -3.25 -1.76 -5.61
CA GLY A 52 -2.63 -3.08 -5.55
C GLY A 52 -1.21 -3.16 -6.10
N SER A 53 -0.73 -2.09 -6.74
CA SER A 53 0.63 -1.99 -7.28
C SER A 53 1.60 -1.27 -6.34
N ILE A 54 1.11 -0.69 -5.23
CA ILE A 54 1.95 -0.02 -4.23
C ILE A 54 2.63 -1.09 -3.38
N VAL A 55 3.96 -0.99 -3.25
CA VAL A 55 4.75 -1.99 -2.51
C VAL A 55 5.44 -1.37 -1.30
N ARG A 56 5.84 -2.24 -0.36
CA ARG A 56 6.64 -1.81 0.80
C ARG A 56 7.91 -1.10 0.34
N GLY A 57 8.19 0.05 0.94
CA GLY A 57 9.32 0.91 0.60
C GLY A 57 8.98 2.03 -0.39
N ASP A 58 7.77 2.05 -0.96
CA ASP A 58 7.33 3.17 -1.79
C ASP A 58 7.10 4.41 -0.94
N LEU A 59 7.57 5.57 -1.43
CA LEU A 59 7.21 6.85 -0.85
C LEU A 59 5.86 7.28 -1.41
N VAL A 60 4.86 7.34 -0.54
CA VAL A 60 3.48 7.68 -0.88
C VAL A 60 3.19 9.12 -0.46
N LYS A 61 2.38 9.83 -1.26
CA LYS A 61 1.85 11.16 -0.92
C LYS A 61 0.33 11.13 -0.81
N VAL A 62 -0.16 11.62 0.32
CA VAL A 62 -1.58 11.75 0.63
C VAL A 62 -1.94 13.23 0.77
N LYS A 63 -3.17 13.63 0.46
CA LYS A 63 -3.72 14.96 0.77
C LYS A 63 -5.03 14.82 1.56
N SER A 64 -5.53 15.93 2.11
CA SER A 64 -6.85 15.97 2.74
C SER A 64 -7.94 15.42 1.81
N GLY A 65 -8.77 14.51 2.34
CA GLY A 65 -9.85 13.83 1.63
C GLY A 65 -9.43 12.56 0.88
N ASP A 66 -8.14 12.24 0.79
CA ASP A 66 -7.70 10.95 0.27
C ASP A 66 -7.93 9.86 1.34
N ILE A 67 -8.30 8.65 0.91
CA ILE A 67 -8.24 7.47 1.76
C ILE A 67 -6.80 6.95 1.75
N VAL A 68 -6.27 6.65 2.93
CA VAL A 68 -4.93 6.09 3.10
C VAL A 68 -4.83 4.75 2.35
N PRO A 69 -3.92 4.61 1.37
CA PRO A 69 -3.88 3.44 0.50
C PRO A 69 -3.10 2.27 1.07
N VAL A 70 -2.28 2.44 2.08
CA VAL A 70 -1.56 1.34 2.75
C VAL A 70 -1.23 1.83 4.15
N ASP A 71 -0.92 0.92 5.07
CA ASP A 71 -0.32 1.31 6.33
C ASP A 71 1.02 2.01 6.05
N MET A 72 1.21 3.21 6.58
CA MET A 72 2.37 4.05 6.32
C MET A 72 3.00 4.57 7.60
N ARG A 73 4.32 4.76 7.52
CA ARG A 73 5.06 5.59 8.45
C ARG A 73 5.19 7.00 7.87
N ILE A 74 4.83 8.00 8.66
CA ILE A 74 4.94 9.39 8.27
C ILE A 74 6.40 9.84 8.41
N ILE A 75 6.94 10.39 7.31
CA ILE A 75 8.28 10.99 7.28
C ILE A 75 8.25 12.50 7.07
N GLU A 76 7.14 13.02 6.54
CA GLU A 76 6.87 14.44 6.34
C GLU A 76 5.36 14.66 6.36
N CYS A 77 4.90 15.70 7.07
CA CYS A 77 3.50 16.10 7.08
C CYS A 77 3.33 17.59 7.37
N THR A 78 2.16 18.13 7.05
CA THR A 78 1.76 19.45 7.54
C THR A 78 1.35 19.37 9.01
N ARG A 79 1.41 20.49 9.74
CA ARG A 79 1.11 20.53 11.19
C ARG A 79 -0.35 20.20 11.53
N ASP A 80 -1.23 20.39 10.57
CA ASP A 80 -2.67 20.19 10.64
C ASP A 80 -3.12 18.83 10.07
N MET A 81 -2.19 17.93 9.74
CA MET A 81 -2.52 16.59 9.28
C MET A 81 -3.29 15.83 10.38
N GLN A 82 -4.49 15.37 10.02
CA GLN A 82 -5.34 14.53 10.86
C GLN A 82 -5.86 13.34 10.05
N VAL A 83 -6.02 12.21 10.71
CA VAL A 83 -6.57 10.98 10.11
C VAL A 83 -7.77 10.53 10.94
N GLU A 84 -8.84 10.12 10.24
CA GLU A 84 -10.04 9.57 10.86
C GLU A 84 -9.86 8.07 11.10
N GLY A 85 -10.12 7.62 12.33
CA GLY A 85 -9.89 6.24 12.77
C GLY A 85 -11.07 5.27 12.56
N PHE A 86 -12.16 5.68 11.89
CA PHE A 86 -13.44 4.94 11.90
C PHE A 86 -13.32 3.44 11.58
N LEU A 87 -12.46 3.07 10.63
CA LEU A 87 -12.27 1.67 10.23
C LEU A 87 -11.48 0.83 11.25
N ILE A 88 -10.72 1.48 12.12
CA ILE A 88 -9.83 0.85 13.10
C ILE A 88 -10.54 0.72 14.45
N ASN A 89 -11.21 1.78 14.90
CA ASN A 89 -11.77 1.87 16.26
C ASN A 89 -13.31 1.95 16.30
N GLY A 90 -13.99 2.06 15.14
CA GLY A 90 -15.44 2.20 15.05
C GLY A 90 -15.99 3.60 15.38
N ASN A 91 -15.11 4.56 15.69
CA ASN A 91 -15.44 5.94 16.05
C ASN A 91 -14.83 6.93 15.04
N PRO A 92 -15.55 7.97 14.63
CA PRO A 92 -15.04 8.96 13.65
C PRO A 92 -14.04 9.96 14.26
N ASP A 93 -13.41 9.63 15.39
CA ASP A 93 -12.49 10.55 16.06
C ASP A 93 -11.29 10.83 15.16
N SER A 94 -11.01 12.11 14.95
CA SER A 94 -9.83 12.54 14.21
C SER A 94 -8.60 12.53 15.13
N ARG A 95 -7.52 11.93 14.66
CA ARG A 95 -6.25 11.90 15.37
C ARG A 95 -5.22 12.78 14.67
N GLN A 96 -4.56 13.66 15.41
CA GLN A 96 -3.44 14.44 14.89
C GLN A 96 -2.24 13.54 14.61
N CYS A 97 -1.59 13.77 13.47
CA CYS A 97 -0.43 13.02 13.03
C CYS A 97 0.85 13.88 13.08
N SER A 98 1.99 13.23 13.26
CA SER A 98 3.30 13.87 13.26
C SER A 98 4.36 12.91 12.72
N VAL A 99 5.60 13.40 12.53
CA VAL A 99 6.73 12.54 12.12
C VAL A 99 7.34 11.78 13.30
N GLU A 100 7.09 12.23 14.53
CA GLU A 100 7.72 11.72 15.74
C GLU A 100 7.00 10.48 16.26
N ALA A 101 7.76 9.48 16.72
CA ALA A 101 7.20 8.34 17.44
C ALA A 101 6.83 8.80 18.85
N THR A 102 5.53 8.90 19.13
CA THR A 102 5.03 9.43 20.40
C THR A 102 4.67 8.35 21.40
N HIS A 103 4.57 7.10 20.96
CA HIS A 103 4.15 5.98 21.79
C HIS A 103 4.79 4.66 21.32
N GLU A 104 4.91 3.67 22.22
CA GLU A 104 5.41 2.33 21.88
C GLU A 104 4.36 1.50 21.13
N ASP A 105 3.09 1.64 21.50
CA ASP A 105 1.96 1.09 20.75
C ASP A 105 1.81 1.82 19.41
N VAL A 106 1.83 1.05 18.33
CA VAL A 106 1.71 1.51 16.94
C VAL A 106 0.38 2.21 16.69
N PHE A 107 -0.71 1.77 17.34
CA PHE A 107 -2.04 2.36 17.15
C PHE A 107 -2.21 3.73 17.82
N GLU A 108 -1.41 4.00 18.86
CA GLU A 108 -1.43 5.26 19.61
C GLU A 108 -0.35 6.25 19.15
N SER A 109 0.65 5.78 18.39
CA SER A 109 1.74 6.64 17.91
C SER A 109 1.28 7.56 16.77
N CYS A 110 1.70 8.83 16.83
CA CYS A 110 1.26 9.85 15.88
C CYS A 110 1.83 9.70 14.47
N ASN A 111 2.89 8.90 14.30
CA ASN A 111 3.63 8.74 13.04
C ASN A 111 3.28 7.50 12.23
N MET A 112 2.20 6.81 12.60
CA MET A 112 1.67 5.65 11.92
C MET A 112 0.25 5.96 11.45
N VAL A 113 -0.10 5.58 10.21
CA VAL A 113 -1.43 5.77 9.62
C VAL A 113 -1.83 4.57 8.78
#